data_AF-A0A4P5V8A6-F1
#
_entry.id   AF-A0A4P5V8A6-F1
#
_cell.length_a   1.000
_cell.length_b   1.000
_cell.length_c   1.000
_cell.angle_alpha   90.00
_cell.angle_beta   90.00
_cell.angle_gamma   90.00
#
_symmetry.space_group_name_H-M   'P 1'
#
loop_
_entity.id
_entity.type
_entity.pdbx_description
1 polymer ?
#
loop_
_entity_poly.entity_id
_entity_poly.type
_entity_poly.pdbx_seq_one_letter_code
_entity_poly.pdbx_strand_id
1 'polypeptide(L)'
;MNLSLAQPRSPRTMIGGLAMAVRTADKARAASAGTLGSFNYDCSIDNKSFASARIDVSEYLAAVTSSPDDLGAEGLLVRKMAGKSDDEVAAYNRVILE
;
A
#
# COMPACT_ATOMS: atom_id res chain seq x y z
N MET A 1 -2.14 11.91 -7.32
CA MET A 1 -3.36 11.72 -6.51
C MET A 1 -3.48 12.90 -5.57
N ASN A 2 -4.65 13.55 -5.47
CA ASN A 2 -4.88 14.62 -4.52
C ASN A 2 -5.98 14.20 -3.52
N LEU A 3 -5.58 13.88 -2.29
CA LEU A 3 -6.46 13.39 -1.23
C LEU A 3 -7.06 14.51 -0.36
N SER A 4 -6.74 15.78 -0.63
CA SER A 4 -7.50 16.89 -0.05
C SER A 4 -8.87 17.07 -0.70
N LEU A 5 -9.08 16.47 -1.88
CA LEU A 5 -10.32 16.57 -2.67
C LEU A 5 -11.00 15.23 -2.95
N ALA A 6 -10.35 14.10 -2.67
CA ALA A 6 -10.86 12.78 -2.99
C ALA A 6 -10.51 11.76 -1.90
N GLN A 7 -11.30 10.69 -1.81
CA GLN A 7 -10.95 9.56 -0.96
C GLN A 7 -9.93 8.66 -1.66
N PRO A 8 -8.98 8.07 -0.92
CA PRO A 8 -8.11 7.04 -1.49
C PRO A 8 -8.95 5.79 -1.78
N ARG A 9 -8.45 4.96 -2.70
CA ARG A 9 -9.12 3.76 -3.19
C ARG A 9 -9.51 2.80 -2.06
N SER A 10 -10.48 1.94 -2.40
CA SER A 10 -11.02 0.95 -1.48
C SER A 10 -9.91 0.09 -0.88
N PRO A 11 -9.93 -0.19 0.43
CA PRO A 11 -8.96 -1.10 1.05
C PRO A 11 -9.07 -2.54 0.49
N ARG A 12 -10.20 -2.89 -0.12
CA ARG A 12 -10.46 -4.21 -0.73
C ARG A 12 -9.89 -4.36 -2.14
N THR A 13 -9.55 -3.26 -2.81
CA THR A 13 -8.85 -3.32 -4.09
C THR A 13 -7.39 -3.70 -3.81
N MET A 14 -6.93 -4.81 -4.37
CA MET A 14 -5.61 -5.37 -4.10
C MET A 14 -4.65 -5.08 -5.25
N ILE A 15 -3.37 -4.92 -4.92
CA ILE A 15 -2.24 -4.93 -5.85
C ILE A 15 -1.18 -5.88 -5.26
N GLY A 16 -0.53 -6.69 -6.10
CA GLY A 16 0.39 -7.72 -5.60
C GLY A 16 -0.24 -8.71 -4.61
N GLY A 17 -1.57 -8.94 -4.70
CA GLY A 17 -2.32 -9.83 -3.81
C GLY A 17 -2.58 -9.29 -2.40
N LEU A 18 -2.14 -8.08 -2.07
CA LEU A 18 -2.25 -7.50 -0.72
C LEU A 18 -3.41 -6.49 -0.63
N ALA A 19 -4.33 -6.70 0.32
CA ALA A 19 -5.32 -5.70 0.71
C ALA A 19 -4.64 -4.46 1.32
N MET A 20 -5.33 -3.33 1.37
CA MET A 20 -4.80 -2.03 1.83
C MET A 20 -3.65 -1.43 1.01
N ALA A 21 -2.93 -2.22 0.21
CA ALA A 21 -1.75 -1.78 -0.53
C ALA A 21 -2.07 -0.61 -1.47
N VAL A 22 -3.14 -0.71 -2.25
CA VAL A 22 -3.52 0.33 -3.22
C VAL A 22 -3.93 1.63 -2.53
N ARG A 23 -4.63 1.54 -1.39
CA ARG A 23 -5.01 2.68 -0.56
C ARG A 23 -3.79 3.35 0.05
N THR A 24 -2.82 2.54 0.47
CA THR A 24 -1.53 3.01 0.98
C THR A 24 -0.71 3.67 -0.12
N ALA A 25 -0.78 3.17 -1.36
CA ALA A 25 -0.14 3.78 -2.52
C ALA A 25 -0.73 5.17 -2.83
N ASP A 26 -2.06 5.33 -2.76
CA ASP A 26 -2.69 6.65 -2.92
C ASP A 26 -2.20 7.65 -1.87
N LYS A 27 -2.10 7.20 -0.61
CA LYS A 27 -1.57 8.01 0.48
C LYS A 27 -0.10 8.35 0.27
N ALA A 28 0.73 7.39 -0.15
CA ALA A 28 2.14 7.63 -0.46
C ALA A 28 2.31 8.68 -1.57
N ARG A 29 1.55 8.57 -2.68
CA ARG A 29 1.55 9.56 -3.77
C ARG A 29 1.13 10.94 -3.27
N ALA A 30 0.07 11.01 -2.49
CA ALA A 30 -0.45 12.26 -1.98
C ALA A 30 0.50 12.90 -0.95
N ALA A 31 1.15 12.10 -0.11
CA ALA A 31 2.20 12.56 0.81
C ALA A 31 3.38 13.14 0.03
N SER A 32 3.88 12.41 -0.98
CA SER A 32 4.98 12.88 -1.84
C SER A 32 4.64 14.16 -2.61
N ALA A 33 3.36 14.36 -2.95
CA ALA A 33 2.88 15.52 -3.70
C ALA A 33 2.35 16.66 -2.80
N GLY A 34 2.43 16.55 -1.47
CA GLY A 34 1.92 17.57 -0.55
C GLY A 34 0.39 17.75 -0.58
N THR A 35 -0.35 16.72 -0.97
CA THR A 35 -1.81 16.75 -1.19
C THR A 35 -2.55 15.69 -0.37
N LEU A 36 -2.01 15.32 0.79
CA LEU A 36 -2.51 14.24 1.64
C LEU A 36 -3.86 14.57 2.31
N GLY A 37 -4.17 15.85 2.53
CA GLY A 37 -5.40 16.29 3.19
C GLY A 37 -5.45 15.90 4.66
N SER A 38 -6.58 15.34 5.11
CA SER A 38 -6.78 14.85 6.49
C SER A 38 -6.27 13.42 6.71
N PHE A 39 -5.78 12.75 5.67
CA PHE A 39 -5.21 11.41 5.79
C PHE A 39 -3.78 11.49 6.37
N ASN A 40 -3.30 10.38 6.94
CA ASN A 40 -1.93 10.25 7.40
C ASN A 40 -1.27 9.03 6.76
N TYR A 41 -0.22 9.23 5.97
CA TYR A 41 0.66 8.17 5.44
C TYR A 41 1.61 7.71 6.55
N ASP A 42 2.09 6.47 6.47
CA ASP A 42 2.93 5.87 7.52
C ASP A 42 2.20 5.77 8.88
N CYS A 43 0.89 5.52 8.82
CA CYS A 43 0.11 5.30 10.04
C CYS A 43 0.20 3.84 10.52
N SER A 44 -0.42 3.54 11.67
CA SER A 44 -0.40 2.18 12.24
C SER A 44 -0.98 1.11 11.31
N ILE A 45 -1.94 1.44 10.43
CA ILE A 45 -2.53 0.51 9.47
C ILE A 45 -1.59 0.28 8.28
N ASP A 46 -0.94 1.34 7.78
CA ASP A 46 0.06 1.20 6.69
C ASP A 46 1.23 0.33 7.18
N ASN A 47 1.69 0.59 8.41
CA ASN A 47 2.77 -0.17 9.04
C ASN A 47 2.43 -1.65 9.24
N LYS A 48 1.17 -2.03 9.48
CA LYS A 48 0.75 -3.44 9.46
C LYS A 48 0.94 -4.08 8.08
N SER A 49 0.65 -3.35 7.01
CA SER A 49 0.85 -3.82 5.63
C SER A 49 2.33 -3.94 5.28
N PHE A 50 3.13 -2.96 5.67
CA PHE A 50 4.58 -2.96 5.52
C PHE A 50 5.23 -4.14 6.27
N ALA A 51 4.84 -4.38 7.52
CA ALA A 51 5.32 -5.50 8.31
C ALA A 51 4.96 -6.85 7.67
N SER A 52 3.72 -7.00 7.17
CA SER A 52 3.30 -8.21 6.46
C SER A 52 4.16 -8.46 5.23
N ALA A 53 4.43 -7.42 4.43
CA ALA A 53 5.24 -7.54 3.23
C ALA A 53 6.76 -7.48 3.48
N ARG A 54 7.23 -7.26 4.72
CA ARG A 54 8.66 -7.04 5.05
C ARG A 54 9.28 -5.90 4.22
N ILE A 55 8.56 -4.79 4.15
CA ILE A 55 8.89 -3.57 3.41
C ILE A 55 9.06 -2.43 4.40
N ASP A 56 10.03 -1.55 4.18
CA ASP A 56 10.14 -0.29 4.91
C ASP A 56 9.27 0.81 4.26
N VAL A 57 8.83 1.79 5.05
CA VAL A 57 8.01 2.92 4.54
C VAL A 57 8.65 3.64 3.35
N SER A 58 9.98 3.82 3.38
CA SER A 58 10.74 4.47 2.32
C SER A 58 10.86 3.60 1.07
N GLU A 59 10.99 2.27 1.22
CA GLU A 59 10.98 1.33 0.09
C GLU A 59 9.63 1.38 -0.63
N TYR A 60 8.52 1.37 0.12
CA TYR A 60 7.19 1.45 -0.47
C TYR A 60 6.95 2.79 -1.17
N LEU A 61 7.34 3.90 -0.53
CA LEU A 61 7.26 5.23 -1.12
C LEU A 61 8.06 5.33 -2.43
N ALA A 62 9.30 4.84 -2.44
CA ALA A 62 10.13 4.83 -3.63
C ALA A 62 9.51 4.00 -4.76
N ALA A 63 8.97 2.81 -4.45
CA ALA A 63 8.31 1.96 -5.43
C ALA A 63 7.05 2.63 -6.02
N VAL A 64 6.20 3.20 -5.17
CA VAL A 64 4.99 3.91 -5.61
C VAL A 64 5.33 5.12 -6.49
N THR A 65 6.35 5.89 -6.14
CA THR A 65 6.73 7.11 -6.88
C THR A 65 7.54 6.83 -8.14
N SER A 66 8.04 5.60 -8.31
CA SER A 66 8.81 5.20 -9.50
C SER A 66 7.99 5.06 -10.79
N SER A 67 6.66 4.94 -10.68
CA SER A 67 5.74 4.82 -11.81
C SER A 67 4.50 5.69 -11.60
N PRO A 68 3.86 6.23 -12.66
CA PRO A 68 2.61 6.99 -12.54
C PRO A 68 1.41 6.12 -12.16
N ASP A 69 1.49 4.81 -12.41
CA ASP A 69 0.51 3.77 -12.09
C ASP A 69 1.03 2.85 -10.96
N ASP A 70 0.28 1.79 -10.62
CA ASP A 70 0.62 0.90 -9.50
C ASP A 70 1.74 -0.12 -9.80
N LEU A 71 2.32 -0.15 -11.02
CA LEU A 71 3.27 -1.20 -11.42
C LEU A 71 4.50 -1.27 -10.51
N GLY A 72 5.05 -0.12 -10.08
CA GLY A 72 6.19 -0.10 -9.16
C GLY A 72 5.86 -0.71 -7.79
N ALA A 73 4.69 -0.39 -7.24
CA ALA A 73 4.22 -0.92 -5.96
C ALA A 73 3.88 -2.42 -6.06
N GLU A 74 3.19 -2.83 -7.12
CA GLU A 74 2.86 -4.22 -7.40
C GLU A 74 4.13 -5.07 -7.55
N GLY A 75 5.10 -4.63 -8.36
CA GLY A 75 6.36 -5.35 -8.56
C GLY A 75 7.16 -5.50 -7.25
N LEU A 76 7.19 -4.47 -6.39
CA LEU A 76 7.80 -4.56 -5.07
C LEU A 76 7.10 -5.61 -4.20
N LEU A 77 5.77 -5.57 -4.13
CA LEU A 77 4.96 -6.48 -3.32
C LEU A 77 5.13 -7.93 -3.77
N VAL A 78 4.98 -8.21 -5.08
CA VAL A 78 5.19 -9.53 -5.65
C VAL A 78 6.57 -10.08 -5.29
N ARG A 79 7.63 -9.27 -5.44
CA ARG A 79 8.99 -9.68 -5.09
C ARG A 79 9.15 -9.98 -3.60
N LYS A 80 8.63 -9.11 -2.74
CA LYS A 80 8.80 -9.21 -1.28
C LYS A 80 7.93 -10.31 -0.66
N MET A 81 6.81 -10.64 -1.32
CA MET A 81 5.87 -11.66 -0.87
C MET A 81 6.07 -13.03 -1.53
N ALA A 82 7.02 -13.20 -2.46
CA ALA A 82 7.25 -14.44 -3.20
C ALA A 82 7.54 -15.69 -2.32
N GLY A 83 7.96 -15.50 -1.07
CA GLY A 83 8.17 -16.58 -0.10
C GLY A 83 6.98 -16.91 0.79
N LYS A 84 5.84 -16.23 0.62
CA LYS A 84 4.60 -16.47 1.37
C LYS A 84 3.66 -17.34 0.54
N SER A 85 2.94 -18.22 1.22
CA SER A 85 1.83 -18.95 0.61
C SER A 85 0.60 -18.06 0.40
N ASP A 86 -0.24 -18.41 -0.57
CA ASP A 86 -1.51 -17.72 -0.83
C ASP A 86 -2.41 -17.70 0.42
N ASP A 87 -2.38 -18.77 1.23
CA ASP A 87 -3.16 -18.87 2.47
C ASP A 87 -2.69 -17.87 3.54
N GLU A 88 -1.37 -17.67 3.68
CA GLU A 88 -0.83 -16.65 4.58
C GLU A 88 -1.23 -15.24 4.16
N VAL A 89 -1.19 -14.96 2.86
CA VAL A 89 -1.60 -13.66 2.30
C VAL A 89 -3.10 -13.46 2.48
N ALA A 90 -3.92 -14.48 2.20
CA ALA A 90 -5.37 -14.44 2.39
C ALA A 90 -5.75 -14.28 3.87
N ALA A 91 -5.04 -14.93 4.79
CA ALA A 91 -5.24 -14.78 6.23
C ALA A 91 -4.96 -13.34 6.69
N TYR A 92 -3.85 -12.75 6.24
CA TYR A 92 -3.55 -11.35 6.51
C TYR A 92 -4.64 -10.43 5.93
N ASN A 93 -5.05 -10.66 4.69
CA ASN A 93 -6.06 -9.83 4.02
C ASN A 93 -7.40 -9.85 4.76
N ARG A 94 -7.81 -10.98 5.35
CA ARG A 94 -9.00 -11.03 6.22
C ARG A 94 -8.84 -10.13 7.43
N VAL A 95 -7.73 -10.29 8.18
CA VAL A 95 -7.47 -9.54 9.42
C VAL A 95 -7.40 -8.02 9.20
N ILE A 96 -6.80 -7.56 8.11
CA ILE A 96 -6.65 -6.11 7.87
C ILE A 96 -7.95 -5.45 7.36
N LEU A 97 -8.92 -6.24 6.89
CA LEU A 97 -10.19 -5.77 6.34
C LEU A 97 -11.37 -5.86 7.32
N GLU A 98 -11.15 -6.47 8.49
CA GLU A 98 -12.05 -6.48 9.65
C GLU A 98 -11.90 -5.21 10.49
#